data_AF-G5JEB6-F1
#
_entry.id   AF-G5JEB6-F1
#
_cell.length_a   1.000
_cell.length_b   1.000
_cell.length_c   1.000
_cell.angle_alpha   90.00
_cell.angle_beta   90.00
_cell.angle_gamma   90.00
#
_symmetry.space_group_name_H-M   'P 1'
#
loop_
_entity.id
_entity.type
_entity.pdbx_description
1 polymer ?
#
loop_
_entity_poly.entity_id
_entity_poly.type
_entity_poly.pdbx_seq_one_letter_code
_entity_poly.pdbx_strand_id
1 'polypeptide(L)'
;MGITRLKPLYDSNGNIKGYVNKYTGEEYGFPVLVGRKKRPYGNGWLMNSQEALEILAKDKEITGETYRVLFFVCARLDFENWVQISVTEMAQELELKQPNVSRAMKVLEQKGIILRGPKVGRSYAFMLNPEFGWKGDVANLNEYRKKREDEENQRKNRERYEKNLELVGLSKKDQLIMAIKEGKVDIEKLYDLVSKGEKTDDDQE
;
A
#
# COMPACT_ATOMS: atom_id res chain seq x y z
N MET A 1 -0.03 47.86 16.52
CA MET A 1 -1.09 47.01 15.92
C MET A 1 -0.48 46.28 14.73
N GLY A 2 -0.41 44.95 14.77
CA GLY A 2 0.09 44.18 13.61
C GLY A 2 -0.87 44.38 12.44
N ILE A 3 -0.40 45.01 11.37
CA ILE A 3 -1.18 45.23 10.15
C ILE A 3 -1.51 43.84 9.59
N THR A 4 -2.78 43.44 9.67
CA THR A 4 -3.27 42.18 9.12
C THR A 4 -2.96 42.16 7.62
N ARG A 5 -2.16 41.18 7.17
CA ARG A 5 -1.65 41.08 5.79
C ARG A 5 -2.75 40.84 4.73
N LEU A 6 -3.95 40.51 5.19
CA LEU A 6 -5.09 40.10 4.38
C LEU A 6 -6.15 41.21 4.34
N LYS A 7 -6.61 41.57 3.14
CA LYS A 7 -7.75 42.47 2.89
C LYS A 7 -8.95 41.65 2.44
N PRO A 8 -10.19 41.92 2.91
CA PRO A 8 -11.36 41.25 2.37
C PRO A 8 -11.53 41.53 0.87
N LEU A 9 -11.80 40.48 0.10
CA LEU A 9 -12.12 40.52 -1.32
C LEU A 9 -13.64 40.44 -1.46
N TYR A 10 -14.23 41.32 -2.27
CA TYR A 10 -15.68 41.39 -2.48
C TYR A 10 -16.02 41.01 -3.93
N ASP A 11 -17.15 40.34 -4.12
CA ASP A 11 -17.74 40.10 -5.43
C ASP A 11 -18.45 41.38 -5.96
N SER A 12 -18.79 41.38 -7.24
CA SER A 12 -19.59 42.39 -7.94
C SER A 12 -20.89 42.78 -7.23
N ASN A 13 -21.47 41.83 -6.48
CA ASN A 13 -22.68 42.03 -5.67
C ASN A 13 -22.41 42.58 -4.25
N GLY A 14 -21.16 42.89 -3.89
CA GLY A 14 -20.79 43.40 -2.57
C GLY A 14 -20.64 42.33 -1.47
N ASN A 15 -20.79 41.04 -1.81
CA ASN A 15 -20.58 39.94 -0.87
C ASN A 15 -19.08 39.66 -0.68
N ILE A 16 -18.64 39.39 0.55
CA ILE A 16 -17.27 38.93 0.79
C ILE A 16 -17.09 37.58 0.08
N LYS A 17 -16.03 37.46 -0.72
CA LYS A 17 -15.63 36.25 -1.45
C LYS A 17 -14.43 35.56 -0.77
N GLY A 18 -13.64 36.31 -0.02
CA GLY A 18 -12.43 35.81 0.62
C GLY A 18 -11.52 36.95 1.05
N TYR A 19 -10.22 36.73 1.00
CA TYR A 19 -9.21 37.71 1.35
C TYR A 19 -8.09 37.74 0.32
N VAL A 20 -7.52 38.90 0.04
CA VAL A 20 -6.34 39.08 -0.81
C VAL A 20 -5.15 39.51 0.02
N ASN A 21 -4.00 38.87 -0.19
CA ASN A 21 -2.74 39.30 0.40
C ASN A 21 -2.21 40.53 -0.35
N LYS A 22 -2.00 41.64 0.36
CA LYS A 22 -1.62 42.93 -0.24
C LYS A 22 -0.27 42.91 -0.96
N TYR A 23 0.65 42.03 -0.58
CA TYR A 23 2.02 42.02 -1.10
C TYR A 23 2.21 41.02 -2.24
N THR A 24 1.52 39.88 -2.18
CA THR A 24 1.65 38.81 -3.18
C THR A 24 0.53 38.84 -4.22
N GLY A 25 -0.59 39.52 -3.94
CA GLY A 25 -1.78 39.52 -4.81
C GLY A 25 -2.56 38.20 -4.77
N GLU A 26 -2.14 37.23 -3.96
CA GLU A 26 -2.79 35.93 -3.85
C GLU A 26 -4.16 36.05 -3.16
N GLU A 27 -5.16 35.42 -3.75
CA GLU A 27 -6.51 35.29 -3.20
C GLU A 27 -6.60 34.03 -2.33
N TYR A 28 -7.10 34.22 -1.11
CA TYR A 28 -7.37 33.21 -0.11
C TYR A 28 -8.89 33.13 0.13
N GLY A 29 -9.39 31.94 0.45
CA GLY A 29 -10.77 31.75 0.88
C GLY A 29 -11.05 32.31 2.28
N PHE A 30 -12.18 31.92 2.86
CA PHE A 30 -12.52 32.32 4.23
C PHE A 30 -11.69 31.54 5.25
N PRO A 31 -11.11 32.18 6.28
CA PRO A 31 -10.53 31.47 7.40
C PRO A 31 -11.67 30.83 8.20
N VAL A 32 -11.78 29.51 8.14
CA VAL A 32 -12.69 28.74 9.00
C VAL A 32 -11.99 28.49 10.31
N LEU A 33 -12.57 28.98 11.41
CA LEU A 33 -12.11 28.62 12.75
C LEU A 33 -12.45 27.15 13.00
N VAL A 34 -11.49 26.28 12.76
CA VAL A 34 -11.59 24.87 13.11
C VAL A 34 -11.23 24.68 14.59
N GLY A 35 -12.11 24.01 15.32
CA GLY A 35 -11.81 23.63 16.70
C GLY A 35 -10.56 22.74 16.75
N ARG A 36 -9.77 22.86 17.82
CA ARG A 36 -8.65 21.93 18.04
C ARG A 36 -9.20 20.50 18.08
N LYS A 37 -8.69 19.63 17.20
CA LYS A 37 -9.05 18.22 17.15
C LYS A 37 -8.72 17.59 18.50
N LYS A 38 -9.75 17.16 19.25
CA LYS A 38 -9.58 16.41 20.49
C LYS A 38 -9.32 14.95 20.13
N ARG A 39 -8.38 14.31 20.83
CA ARG A 39 -8.19 12.86 20.73
C ARG A 39 -9.45 12.19 21.31
N PRO A 40 -10.12 11.29 20.58
CA PRO A 40 -11.36 10.68 21.06
C PRO A 40 -11.15 9.77 22.28
N TYR A 41 -9.94 9.24 22.46
CA TYR A 41 -9.57 8.35 23.56
C TYR A 41 -8.29 8.84 24.26
N GLY A 42 -8.10 8.45 25.53
CA GLY A 42 -6.99 8.92 26.37
C GLY A 42 -5.61 8.37 25.97
N ASN A 43 -5.48 7.05 25.84
CA ASN A 43 -4.18 6.38 25.69
C ASN A 43 -3.76 6.10 24.24
N GLY A 44 -4.63 6.40 23.27
CA GLY A 44 -4.38 6.14 21.85
C GLY A 44 -5.60 5.53 21.17
N TRP A 45 -5.53 5.47 19.84
CA TRP A 45 -6.58 4.93 19.00
C TRP A 45 -5.96 4.35 17.73
N LEU A 46 -6.65 3.38 17.15
CA LEU A 46 -6.27 2.71 15.91
C LEU A 46 -7.37 3.01 14.88
N MET A 47 -6.98 3.42 13.68
CA MET A 47 -7.86 3.44 12.51
C MET A 47 -7.89 2.05 11.91
N ASN A 48 -9.06 1.46 11.66
CA ASN A 48 -9.15 0.19 10.94
C ASN A 48 -9.88 0.38 9.60
N SER A 49 -9.49 -0.40 8.60
CA SER A 49 -10.23 -0.52 7.35
C SER A 49 -11.48 -1.37 7.57
N GLN A 50 -12.64 -0.87 7.13
CA GLN A 50 -13.90 -1.61 7.24
C GLN A 50 -13.87 -2.88 6.37
N GLU A 51 -13.29 -2.78 5.18
CA GLU A 51 -13.10 -3.92 4.27
C GLU A 51 -12.19 -4.98 4.90
N ALA A 52 -11.11 -4.56 5.55
CA ALA A 52 -10.21 -5.48 6.24
C ALA A 52 -10.91 -6.19 7.41
N LEU A 53 -11.76 -5.49 8.16
CA LEU A 53 -12.57 -6.12 9.22
C LEU A 53 -13.54 -7.16 8.65
N GLU A 54 -14.13 -6.90 7.48
CA GLU A 54 -15.01 -7.86 6.80
C GLU A 54 -14.24 -9.10 6.34
N ILE A 55 -13.04 -8.92 5.76
CA ILE A 55 -12.14 -10.02 5.38
C ILE A 55 -11.80 -10.86 6.61
N LEU A 56 -11.39 -10.21 7.70
CA LEU A 56 -11.08 -10.89 8.96
C LEU A 56 -12.26 -11.68 9.48
N ALA A 57 -13.48 -11.13 9.44
CA ALA A 57 -14.68 -11.78 9.95
C ALA A 57 -15.13 -12.99 9.12
N LYS A 58 -14.87 -12.98 7.81
CA LYS A 58 -15.22 -14.08 6.89
C LYS A 58 -14.23 -15.24 6.91
N ASP A 59 -13.03 -15.02 7.42
CA ASP A 59 -11.96 -16.01 7.42
C ASP A 59 -12.16 -17.09 8.49
N LYS A 60 -12.41 -18.33 8.05
CA LYS A 60 -12.69 -19.48 8.94
C LYS A 60 -11.48 -19.97 9.72
N GLU A 61 -10.27 -19.66 9.29
CA GLU A 61 -9.05 -20.05 10.01
C GLU A 61 -8.77 -19.13 11.20
N ILE A 62 -9.36 -17.93 11.21
CA ILE A 62 -9.24 -16.99 12.33
C ILE A 62 -10.25 -17.39 13.40
N THR A 63 -9.77 -18.13 14.38
CA THR A 63 -10.56 -18.56 15.53
C THR A 63 -10.69 -17.47 16.59
N GLY A 64 -11.58 -17.67 17.57
CA GLY A 64 -11.73 -16.76 18.71
C GLY A 64 -10.40 -16.46 19.44
N GLU A 65 -9.54 -17.46 19.63
CA GLU A 65 -8.21 -17.26 20.21
C GLU A 65 -7.33 -16.37 19.32
N THR A 66 -7.42 -16.52 18.00
CA THR A 66 -6.66 -15.72 17.03
C THR A 66 -7.12 -14.26 17.05
N TYR A 67 -8.43 -14.02 17.13
CA TYR A 67 -8.96 -12.65 17.32
C TYR A 67 -8.51 -12.03 18.65
N ARG A 68 -8.49 -12.79 19.75
CA ARG A 68 -7.99 -12.29 21.04
C ARG A 68 -6.54 -11.84 20.94
N VAL A 69 -5.70 -12.64 20.28
CA VAL A 69 -4.28 -12.29 20.03
C VAL A 69 -4.17 -11.05 19.14
N LEU A 70 -4.93 -10.98 18.04
CA LEU A 70 -4.94 -9.83 17.14
C LEU A 70 -5.33 -8.54 17.87
N PHE A 71 -6.43 -8.55 18.62
CA PHE A 71 -6.89 -7.36 19.34
C PHE A 71 -5.91 -6.94 20.44
N PHE A 72 -5.26 -7.90 21.08
CA PHE A 72 -4.21 -7.60 22.07
C PHE A 72 -3.00 -6.93 21.43
N VAL A 73 -2.55 -7.43 20.27
CA VAL A 73 -1.52 -6.78 19.46
C VAL A 73 -1.95 -5.36 19.11
N CYS A 74 -3.16 -5.17 18.57
CA CYS A 74 -3.71 -3.85 18.21
C CYS A 74 -3.72 -2.86 19.40
N ALA A 75 -4.01 -3.35 20.60
CA ALA A 75 -4.01 -2.52 21.82
C ALA A 75 -2.60 -2.05 22.21
N ARG A 76 -1.58 -2.89 21.99
CA ARG A 76 -0.17 -2.65 22.36
C ARG A 76 0.67 -2.05 21.23
N LEU A 77 0.08 -1.73 20.07
CA LEU A 77 0.81 -1.08 18.98
C LEU A 77 1.44 0.24 19.45
N ASP A 78 2.65 0.54 18.97
CA ASP A 78 3.28 1.84 19.06
C ASP A 78 3.02 2.65 17.78
N PHE A 79 3.72 3.76 17.60
CA PHE A 79 3.64 4.57 16.38
C PHE A 79 4.04 3.75 15.15
N GLU A 80 3.39 4.05 14.02
CA GLU A 80 3.67 3.41 12.72
C GLU A 80 3.45 1.89 12.72
N ASN A 81 2.48 1.43 13.52
CA ASN A 81 2.04 0.04 13.59
C ASN A 81 3.06 -0.97 14.14
N TRP A 82 4.16 -0.55 14.74
CA TRP A 82 5.13 -1.48 15.33
C TRP A 82 4.68 -1.98 16.69
N VAL A 83 5.01 -3.22 17.01
CA VAL A 83 4.86 -3.79 18.35
C VAL A 83 6.02 -4.73 18.63
N GLN A 84 6.54 -4.66 19.85
CA GLN A 84 7.51 -5.63 20.34
C GLN A 84 6.89 -6.37 21.52
N ILE A 85 6.38 -7.57 21.28
CA ILE A 85 5.75 -8.37 22.32
C ILE A 85 6.15 -9.84 22.22
N SER A 86 6.36 -10.47 23.38
CA SER A 86 6.76 -11.88 23.44
C SER A 86 5.54 -12.81 23.48
N VAL A 87 5.67 -14.02 22.93
CA VAL A 87 4.61 -15.05 23.01
C VAL A 87 4.31 -15.42 24.46
N THR A 88 5.32 -15.43 25.32
CA THR A 88 5.19 -15.70 26.76
C THR A 88 4.32 -14.66 27.45
N GLU A 89 4.59 -13.38 27.20
CA GLU A 89 3.82 -12.27 27.76
C GLU A 89 2.37 -12.30 27.26
N MET A 90 2.14 -12.47 25.96
CA MET A 90 0.80 -12.61 25.39
C MET A 90 0.03 -13.77 26.01
N ALA A 91 0.68 -14.92 26.21
CA ALA A 91 0.06 -16.09 26.82
C ALA A 91 -0.35 -15.85 28.28
N GLN A 92 0.47 -15.13 29.04
CA GLN A 92 0.18 -14.77 30.43
C GLN A 92 -1.00 -13.79 30.51
N GLU A 93 -0.95 -12.70 29.75
CA GLU A 93 -1.96 -11.63 29.76
C GLU A 93 -3.32 -12.07 29.21
N LEU A 94 -3.32 -12.98 28.23
CA LEU A 94 -4.55 -13.53 27.66
C LEU A 94 -5.05 -14.80 28.36
N GLU A 95 -4.33 -15.28 29.37
CA GLU A 95 -4.61 -16.56 30.03
C GLU A 95 -4.75 -17.71 29.01
N LEU A 96 -3.89 -17.70 27.99
CA LEU A 96 -3.86 -18.69 26.92
C LEU A 96 -2.63 -19.59 27.05
N LYS A 97 -2.74 -20.83 26.56
CA LYS A 97 -1.57 -21.70 26.45
C LYS A 97 -0.62 -21.14 25.38
N GLN A 98 0.68 -21.11 25.65
CA GLN A 98 1.69 -20.61 24.70
C GLN A 98 1.59 -21.21 23.29
N PRO A 99 1.33 -22.52 23.09
CA PRO A 99 1.15 -23.09 21.75
C PRO A 99 -0.03 -22.49 20.98
N ASN A 100 -1.10 -22.09 21.66
CA ASN A 100 -2.27 -21.47 21.01
C ASN A 100 -1.92 -20.07 20.52
N VAL A 101 -1.23 -19.28 21.35
CA VAL A 101 -0.74 -17.94 20.94
C VAL A 101 0.27 -18.04 19.80
N SER A 102 1.20 -18.99 19.86
CA SER A 102 2.17 -19.19 18.78
C SER A 102 1.50 -19.59 17.46
N ARG A 103 0.49 -20.47 17.52
CA ARG A 103 -0.31 -20.84 16.34
C ARG A 103 -1.09 -19.63 15.79
N ALA A 104 -1.75 -18.86 16.65
CA ALA A 104 -2.47 -17.65 16.27
C ALA A 104 -1.54 -16.63 15.58
N MET A 105 -0.37 -16.34 16.17
CA MET A 105 0.61 -15.44 15.56
C MET A 105 1.08 -15.93 14.19
N LYS A 106 1.29 -17.24 14.03
CA LYS A 106 1.67 -17.82 12.74
C LYS A 106 0.57 -17.68 11.69
N VAL A 107 -0.70 -17.88 12.06
CA VAL A 107 -1.86 -17.68 11.17
C VAL A 107 -1.94 -16.21 10.73
N LEU A 108 -1.81 -15.27 11.68
CA LEU A 108 -1.82 -13.83 11.38
C LEU A 108 -0.68 -13.40 10.46
N GLU A 109 0.50 -13.98 10.63
CA GLU A 109 1.66 -13.75 9.76
C GLU A 109 1.47 -14.33 8.36
N GLN A 110 1.01 -15.58 8.26
CA GLN A 110 0.76 -16.26 6.98
C GLN A 110 -0.29 -15.53 6.13
N LYS A 111 -1.30 -14.96 6.78
CA LYS A 111 -2.35 -14.16 6.12
C LYS A 111 -1.93 -12.71 5.84
N GLY A 112 -0.72 -12.32 6.22
CA GLY A 112 -0.21 -10.97 6.01
C GLY A 112 -0.94 -9.89 6.82
N ILE A 113 -1.65 -10.26 7.88
CA ILE A 113 -2.32 -9.31 8.79
C ILE A 113 -1.27 -8.66 9.69
N ILE A 114 -0.31 -9.46 10.14
CA ILE A 114 0.85 -9.01 10.90
C ILE A 114 2.10 -9.34 10.08
N LEU A 115 2.98 -8.36 9.92
CA LEU A 115 4.25 -8.50 9.21
C LEU A 115 5.37 -8.70 10.22
N ARG A 116 6.25 -9.68 9.96
CA ARG A 116 7.41 -9.93 10.81
C ARG A 116 8.50 -8.90 10.54
N GLY A 117 8.93 -8.24 11.62
CA GLY A 117 10.04 -7.30 11.63
C GLY A 117 11.37 -7.93 12.05
N PRO A 118 12.39 -7.09 12.28
CA PRO A 118 13.69 -7.55 12.75
C PRO A 118 13.60 -8.18 14.14
N LYS A 119 14.55 -9.07 14.43
CA LYS A 119 14.71 -9.63 15.77
C LYS A 119 15.39 -8.60 16.66
N VAL A 120 14.72 -8.16 17.72
CA VAL A 120 15.23 -7.18 18.68
C VAL A 120 15.47 -7.89 20.01
N GLY A 121 16.74 -8.17 20.30
CA GLY A 121 17.13 -8.92 21.49
C GLY A 121 16.57 -10.35 21.48
N ARG A 122 15.70 -10.66 22.45
CA ARG A 122 15.09 -11.99 22.64
C ARG A 122 13.74 -12.15 21.93
N SER A 123 13.19 -11.08 21.35
CA SER A 123 11.84 -11.06 20.78
C SER A 123 11.86 -10.58 19.32
N TYR A 124 10.85 -10.95 18.55
CA TYR A 124 10.64 -10.38 17.22
C TYR A 124 9.81 -9.10 17.34
N ALA A 125 10.17 -8.09 16.56
CA ALA A 125 9.26 -6.98 16.28
C ALA A 125 8.22 -7.46 15.27
N PHE A 126 7.00 -6.95 15.40
CA PHE A 126 5.91 -7.20 14.48
C PHE A 126 5.31 -5.87 14.05
N MET A 127 4.73 -5.82 12.87
CA MET A 127 4.03 -4.64 12.36
C MET A 127 2.62 -5.02 11.94
N LEU A 128 1.60 -4.27 12.40
CA LEU A 128 0.27 -4.41 11.82
C LEU A 128 0.32 -3.94 10.36
N ASN A 129 -0.21 -4.75 9.45
CA ASN A 129 -0.30 -4.38 8.05
C ASN A 129 -1.11 -3.07 7.90
N PRO A 130 -0.54 -2.00 7.30
CA PRO A 130 -1.21 -0.71 7.14
C PRO A 130 -2.53 -0.75 6.37
N GLU A 131 -2.76 -1.78 5.55
CA GLU A 131 -4.04 -1.97 4.85
C GLU A 131 -5.16 -2.48 5.78
N PHE A 132 -4.80 -3.08 6.92
CA PHE A 132 -5.76 -3.52 7.94
C PHE A 132 -6.07 -2.42 8.94
N GLY A 133 -5.05 -1.66 9.36
CA GLY A 133 -5.25 -0.51 10.23
C GLY A 133 -3.99 0.33 10.41
N TRP A 134 -4.15 1.51 11.00
CA TRP A 134 -3.08 2.48 11.22
C TRP A 134 -3.16 3.14 12.60
N LYS A 135 -2.06 3.08 13.36
CA LYS A 135 -1.84 3.79 14.61
C LYS A 135 -0.75 4.84 14.40
N GLY A 136 -1.17 6.09 14.20
CA GLY A 136 -0.24 7.21 13.97
C GLY A 136 -0.88 8.39 13.25
N ASP A 137 -0.04 9.25 12.69
CA ASP A 137 -0.48 10.34 11.82
C ASP A 137 -0.85 9.79 10.42
N VAL A 138 -1.94 10.28 9.85
CA VAL A 138 -2.39 9.91 8.50
C VAL A 138 -1.40 10.39 7.45
N ALA A 139 -0.67 11.48 7.70
CA ALA A 139 0.38 11.95 6.80
C ALA A 139 1.45 10.86 6.58
N ASN A 140 1.87 10.18 7.65
CA ASN A 140 2.86 9.10 7.59
C ASN A 140 2.32 7.88 6.84
N LEU A 141 1.03 7.58 6.94
CA LEU A 141 0.40 6.48 6.19
C LEU A 141 0.48 6.72 4.67
N ASN A 142 0.19 7.94 4.23
CA ASN A 142 0.26 8.28 2.81
C ASN A 142 1.70 8.21 2.28
N GLU A 143 2.67 8.66 3.06
CA GLU A 143 4.08 8.54 2.72
C GLU A 143 4.51 7.07 2.64
N TYR A 144 4.06 6.24 3.59
CA TYR A 144 4.32 4.81 3.60
C TYR A 144 3.76 4.13 2.34
N ARG A 145 2.49 4.40 2.00
CA ARG A 145 1.85 3.86 0.80
C ARG A 145 2.58 4.26 -0.47
N LYS A 146 2.97 5.54 -0.58
CA LYS A 146 3.75 6.03 -1.73
C LYS A 146 5.09 5.31 -1.87
N LYS A 147 5.84 5.12 -0.78
CA LYS A 147 7.11 4.38 -0.80
C LYS A 147 6.91 2.94 -1.27
N ARG A 148 5.85 2.26 -0.81
CA ARG A 148 5.51 0.89 -1.22
C ARG A 148 5.18 0.79 -2.71
N GLU A 149 4.37 1.72 -3.21
CA GLU A 149 4.05 1.82 -4.64
C GLU A 149 5.31 2.06 -5.48
N ASP A 150 6.18 2.97 -5.04
CA ASP A 150 7.45 3.27 -5.71
C ASP A 150 8.36 2.03 -5.75
N GLU A 151 8.50 1.29 -4.65
CA GLU A 151 9.27 0.04 -4.57
C GLU A 151 8.71 -1.04 -5.50
N GLU A 152 7.39 -1.21 -5.53
CA GLU A 152 6.73 -2.19 -6.39
C GLU A 152 6.89 -1.84 -7.87
N ASN A 153 6.74 -0.56 -8.22
CA ASN A 153 6.97 -0.06 -9.57
C ASN A 153 8.43 -0.27 -9.99
N GLN A 154 9.39 0.00 -9.11
CA GLN A 154 10.80 -0.29 -9.37
C GLN A 154 11.07 -1.79 -9.58
N ARG A 155 10.41 -2.67 -8.82
CA ARG A 155 10.53 -4.12 -8.99
C ARG A 155 9.98 -4.57 -10.34
N LYS A 156 8.76 -4.16 -10.70
CA LYS A 156 8.13 -4.46 -12.00
C LYS A 156 8.98 -3.94 -13.17
N ASN A 157 9.54 -2.74 -13.03
CA ASN A 157 10.43 -2.17 -14.04
C ASN A 157 11.72 -2.98 -14.20
N ARG A 158 12.30 -3.47 -13.09
CA ARG A 158 13.47 -4.37 -13.13
C ARG A 158 13.16 -5.69 -13.81
N GLU A 159 12.09 -6.36 -13.39
CA GLU A 159 11.64 -7.64 -14.01
C GLU A 159 11.39 -7.47 -15.51
N ARG A 160 10.76 -6.35 -15.91
CA ARG A 160 10.55 -6.02 -17.31
C ARG A 160 11.87 -5.79 -18.05
N TYR A 161 12.82 -5.09 -17.43
CA TYR A 161 14.14 -4.85 -18.01
C TYR A 161 14.92 -6.15 -18.19
N GLU A 162 14.94 -7.03 -17.19
CA GLU A 162 15.57 -8.35 -17.25
C GLU A 162 14.95 -9.20 -18.37
N LYS A 163 13.61 -9.26 -18.44
CA LYS A 163 12.91 -9.96 -19.51
C LYS A 163 13.24 -9.38 -20.90
N ASN A 164 13.34 -8.05 -21.03
CA ASN A 164 13.75 -7.42 -22.28
C ASN A 164 15.21 -7.74 -22.64
N LEU A 165 16.10 -7.81 -21.66
CA LEU A 165 17.50 -8.15 -21.87
C LEU A 165 17.66 -9.60 -22.34
N GLU A 166 16.90 -10.54 -21.75
CA GLU A 166 16.83 -11.93 -22.20
C GLU A 166 16.35 -12.03 -23.66
N LEU A 167 15.31 -11.27 -24.02
CA LEU A 167 14.78 -11.21 -25.38
C LEU A 167 15.81 -10.69 -26.39
N VAL A 168 16.59 -9.65 -26.03
CA VAL A 168 17.61 -9.06 -26.91
C VAL A 168 18.81 -10.00 -27.09
N GLY A 169 19.13 -10.82 -26.08
CA GLY A 169 20.20 -11.82 -26.16
C GLY A 169 19.85 -13.08 -26.98
N LEU A 170 18.57 -13.30 -27.27
CA LEU A 170 18.09 -14.43 -28.07
C LEU A 170 18.25 -14.16 -29.58
N SER A 171 18.49 -15.22 -30.36
CA SER A 171 18.45 -15.15 -31.82
C SER A 171 17.05 -14.75 -32.32
N LYS A 172 16.95 -14.08 -33.48
CA LYS A 172 15.66 -13.68 -34.08
C LYS A 172 14.68 -14.85 -34.21
N LYS A 173 15.19 -16.06 -34.49
CA LYS A 173 14.39 -17.30 -34.57
C LYS A 173 13.79 -17.67 -33.20
N ASP A 174 14.57 -17.57 -32.13
CA ASP A 174 14.13 -17.91 -30.77
C ASP A 174 13.19 -16.87 -30.20
N GLN A 175 13.39 -15.59 -30.53
CA GLN A 175 12.45 -14.50 -30.21
C GLN A 175 11.07 -14.77 -30.84
N LEU A 176 11.03 -15.20 -32.11
CA LEU A 176 9.79 -15.54 -32.81
C LEU A 176 9.09 -16.74 -32.17
N ILE A 177 9.85 -17.80 -31.83
CA ILE A 177 9.32 -18.98 -31.11
C ILE A 177 8.72 -18.59 -29.75
N MET A 178 9.40 -17.71 -29.01
CA MET A 178 8.93 -17.23 -27.70
C MET A 178 7.66 -16.37 -27.85
N ALA A 179 7.59 -15.50 -28.85
CA ALA A 179 6.43 -14.66 -29.13
C ALA A 179 5.20 -15.47 -29.59
N ILE A 180 5.41 -16.56 -30.35
CA ILE A 180 4.36 -17.52 -30.69
C ILE A 180 3.87 -18.27 -29.45
N LYS A 181 4.78 -18.74 -28.58
CA LYS A 181 4.42 -19.40 -27.30
C LYS A 181 3.65 -18.50 -26.33
N GLU A 182 3.99 -17.21 -26.30
CA GLU A 182 3.28 -16.20 -25.49
C GLU A 182 1.95 -15.75 -26.12
N GLY A 183 1.57 -16.27 -27.29
CA GLY A 183 0.33 -15.91 -27.99
C GLY A 183 0.29 -14.47 -28.50
N LYS A 184 1.45 -13.82 -28.62
CA LYS A 184 1.58 -12.42 -29.08
C LYS A 184 1.66 -12.28 -30.59
N VAL A 185 1.79 -13.40 -31.30
CA VAL A 185 1.88 -13.46 -32.75
C VAL A 185 0.67 -14.21 -33.28
N ASP A 186 -0.06 -13.56 -34.16
CA ASP A 186 -1.10 -14.20 -34.96
C ASP A 186 -0.44 -15.09 -36.02
N ILE A 187 -0.61 -16.40 -35.86
CA ILE A 187 0.04 -17.42 -36.68
C ILE A 187 -0.48 -17.37 -38.11
N GLU A 188 -1.79 -17.14 -38.32
CA GLU A 188 -2.39 -17.07 -39.66
C GLU A 188 -1.84 -15.88 -40.44
N LYS A 189 -1.77 -14.71 -39.77
CA LYS A 189 -1.21 -13.51 -40.38
C LYS A 189 0.29 -13.64 -40.68
N LEU A 190 1.04 -14.38 -39.85
CA LEU A 190 2.45 -14.67 -40.10
C LEU A 190 2.62 -15.59 -41.32
N TYR A 191 1.81 -16.64 -41.44
CA TYR A 191 1.79 -17.53 -42.60
C TYR A 191 1.45 -16.78 -43.89
N ASP A 192 0.46 -15.89 -43.85
CA ASP A 192 0.08 -15.03 -44.98
C ASP A 192 1.21 -14.08 -45.42
N LEU A 193 2.04 -13.61 -44.48
CA LEU A 193 3.18 -12.75 -44.79
C LEU A 193 4.35 -13.54 -45.39
N VAL A 194 4.65 -14.73 -44.87
CA VAL A 194 5.70 -15.61 -45.41
C VAL A 194 5.33 -16.07 -46.83
N SER A 195 4.08 -16.50 -47.03
CA SER A 195 3.58 -16.94 -48.34
C SER A 195 3.46 -15.82 -49.38
N LYS A 196 3.37 -14.55 -48.95
CA LYS A 196 3.48 -13.38 -49.84
C LYS A 196 4.93 -13.01 -50.18
N GLY A 197 5.88 -13.30 -49.30
CA GLY A 197 7.31 -13.04 -49.53
C GLY A 197 7.97 -14.06 -50.48
N GLU A 198 7.52 -15.31 -50.47
CA GLU A 198 8.02 -16.35 -51.41
C GLU A 198 7.63 -16.07 -52.87
N LYS A 199 6.52 -15.36 -53.10
CA LYS A 199 6.07 -15.01 -54.46
C LYS A 199 6.89 -13.92 -55.15
N THR A 200 7.77 -13.23 -54.43
CA THR A 200 8.58 -12.14 -55.01
C THR A 200 9.92 -12.56 -55.58
N ASP A 201 10.41 -13.78 -55.28
CA ASP A 201 11.69 -14.29 -55.78
C ASP A 201 11.55 -15.25 -56.97
N ASP A 202 10.39 -15.91 -57.15
CA ASP A 202 10.12 -16.83 -58.28
C ASP A 202 9.41 -16.17 -59.49
N ASP A 203 9.00 -14.90 -59.38
CA ASP A 203 8.34 -14.13 -60.46
C ASP A 203 9.31 -13.15 -61.19
N GLN A 204 10.62 -13.44 -61.16
CA GLN A 204 11.62 -12.80 -62.03
C GLN A 204 12.31 -13.84 -62.95
N GLU A 205 11.51 -14.45 -63.84
CA GLU A 205 11.99 -15.00 -65.12
C GLU A 205 11.19 -14.39 -66.29
#